data_AF-A0A4Y2B2P6-F1
#
_entry.id   AF-A0A4Y2B2P6-F1
#
_cell.length_a   1.000
_cell.length_b   1.000
_cell.length_c   1.000
_cell.angle_alpha   90.00
_cell.angle_beta   90.00
_cell.angle_gamma   90.00
#
_symmetry.space_group_name_H-M   'P 1'
#
loop_
_entity.id
_entity.type
_entity.pdbx_description
1 polymer ?
#
loop_
_entity_poly.entity_id
_entity_poly.type
_entity_poly.pdbx_seq_one_letter_code
_entity_poly.pdbx_strand_id
1 'polypeptide(L)'
;MQKEEYEEWMSIDEDIPLAATLTDLEIGQAVCKQDQAVKVGDSDEDECVEENPPTNAEMRQTLDILKRSVQHRSTNFKNHFEYEQYINKLLRNNCLQATVNEFFNCYFCNKL
;
A
#
# COMPACT_ATOMS: atom_id res chain seq x y z
N MET A 1 18.55 14.02 0.08
CA MET A 1 17.57 13.98 -1.02
C MET A 1 17.66 15.31 -1.72
N GLN A 2 18.14 15.29 -2.96
CA GLN A 2 18.15 16.50 -3.77
C GLN A 2 16.73 16.76 -4.24
N LYS A 3 16.35 18.03 -4.41
CA LYS A 3 14.99 18.40 -4.81
C LYS A 3 14.57 17.70 -6.11
N GLU A 4 15.50 17.63 -7.05
CA GLU A 4 15.32 16.95 -8.34
C GLU A 4 14.95 15.48 -8.20
N GLU A 5 15.58 14.77 -7.26
CA GLU A 5 15.30 13.37 -6.97
C GLU A 5 13.87 13.21 -6.44
N TYR A 6 13.43 14.08 -5.51
CA TYR A 6 12.06 14.08 -4.99
C TYR A 6 11.00 14.34 -6.08
N GLU A 7 11.24 15.31 -6.96
CA GLU A 7 10.32 15.62 -8.07
C GLU A 7 10.25 14.46 -9.09
N GLU A 8 11.36 13.75 -9.33
CA GLU A 8 11.38 12.57 -10.19
C GLU A 8 10.51 11.44 -9.60
N TRP A 9 10.59 11.17 -8.29
CA TRP A 9 9.73 10.19 -7.63
C TRP A 9 8.25 10.58 -7.65
N MET A 10 7.93 11.87 -7.49
CA MET A 10 6.56 12.37 -7.59
C MET A 10 5.99 12.25 -9.01
N SER A 11 6.82 12.49 -10.03
CA SER A 11 6.39 12.37 -11.44
C SER A 11 6.01 10.94 -11.83
N ILE A 12 6.70 9.94 -11.27
CA ILE A 12 6.39 8.52 -11.51
C ILE A 12 5.02 8.15 -10.90
N ASP A 13 4.64 8.76 -9.77
CA ASP A 13 3.34 8.52 -9.12
C ASP A 13 2.19 9.24 -9.83
N GLU A 14 2.46 10.42 -10.42
CA GLU A 14 1.49 11.17 -11.25
C GLU A 14 1.25 10.54 -12.63
N ASP A 15 2.28 9.94 -13.23
CA ASP A 15 2.21 9.30 -14.56
C ASP A 15 1.61 7.89 -14.53
N ILE A 16 1.52 7.26 -13.37
CA ILE A 16 0.69 6.07 -13.18
C ILE A 16 -0.74 6.61 -13.11
N PRO A 17 -1.62 6.30 -14.07
CA PRO A 17 -3.02 6.67 -13.95
C PRO A 17 -3.50 6.00 -12.68
N LEU A 18 -3.69 6.78 -11.61
CA LEU A 18 -4.16 6.33 -10.32
C LEU A 18 -5.43 5.57 -10.61
N ALA A 19 -5.34 4.23 -10.64
CA ALA A 19 -6.27 3.36 -11.35
C ALA A 19 -7.69 3.80 -11.00
N ALA A 20 -8.34 4.44 -11.98
CA ALA A 20 -9.36 5.46 -11.79
C ALA A 20 -10.31 5.18 -10.64
N THR A 21 -10.09 5.73 -9.44
CA THR A 21 -10.99 5.57 -8.27
C THR A 21 -11.49 4.12 -8.12
N LEU A 22 -10.69 3.11 -8.50
CA LEU A 22 -11.17 1.74 -8.55
C LEU A 22 -11.15 1.23 -7.12
N THR A 23 -12.33 1.20 -6.54
CA THR A 23 -12.54 0.63 -5.21
C THR A 23 -12.07 -0.82 -5.22
N ASP A 24 -11.58 -1.34 -4.10
CA ASP A 24 -11.14 -2.75 -3.98
C ASP A 24 -12.18 -3.75 -4.53
N LEU A 25 -13.47 -3.39 -4.45
CA LEU A 25 -14.58 -4.14 -5.02
C LEU A 25 -14.56 -4.22 -6.55
N GLU A 26 -14.23 -3.14 -7.25
CA GLU A 26 -14.17 -3.09 -8.70
C GLU A 26 -12.93 -3.80 -9.24
N ILE A 27 -11.82 -3.76 -8.48
CA ILE A 27 -10.63 -4.56 -8.73
C ILE A 27 -10.96 -6.05 -8.58
N GLY A 28 -11.61 -6.43 -7.48
CA GLY A 28 -12.06 -7.81 -7.26
C GLY A 28 -13.02 -8.30 -8.35
N GLN A 29 -13.95 -7.46 -8.79
CA GLN A 29 -14.86 -7.80 -9.87
C GLN A 29 -14.17 -7.89 -11.24
N ALA A 30 -13.18 -7.04 -11.52
CA ALA A 30 -12.41 -7.11 -12.75
C ALA A 30 -11.60 -8.40 -12.83
N VAL A 31 -10.98 -8.81 -11.72
CA VAL A 31 -10.23 -10.08 -11.61
C VAL A 31 -11.17 -11.28 -11.79
N CYS A 32 -12.31 -11.31 -11.08
CA CYS A 32 -13.29 -12.39 -11.25
C CYS A 32 -13.89 -12.47 -12.66
N LYS A 33 -14.10 -11.32 -13.33
CA LYS A 33 -14.61 -11.29 -14.71
C LYS A 33 -13.54 -11.72 -15.72
N GLN A 34 -12.27 -11.42 -15.48
CA GLN A 34 -11.17 -11.93 -16.30
C GLN A 34 -11.08 -13.47 -16.20
N ASP A 35 -11.18 -14.01 -14.99
CA ASP A 35 -11.23 -15.45 -14.75
C ASP A 35 -12.41 -16.14 -15.45
N GLN A 36 -13.57 -15.48 -15.50
CA GLN A 36 -14.75 -16.02 -16.19
C GLN A 36 -14.69 -15.85 -17.71
N ALA A 37 -14.11 -14.76 -18.23
CA ALA A 37 -14.03 -14.50 -19.66
C ALA A 37 -13.08 -15.48 -20.37
N VAL A 38 -12.08 -16.02 -19.65
CA VAL A 38 -11.21 -17.09 -20.15
C VAL A 38 -11.97 -18.42 -20.34
N LYS A 39 -13.16 -18.58 -19.76
CA LYS A 39 -13.96 -19.83 -19.82
C LYS A 39 -15.07 -19.88 -20.88
N VAL A 40 -15.20 -18.88 -21.76
CA VAL A 40 -16.32 -18.85 -22.74
C VAL A 40 -15.92 -19.45 -24.10
N GLY A 41 -15.45 -20.69 -24.08
CA GLY A 41 -15.04 -21.44 -25.28
C GLY A 41 -15.38 -22.92 -25.18
N ASP A 42 -16.67 -23.24 -25.11
CA ASP A 42 -17.35 -24.47 -25.54
C ASP A 42 -16.53 -25.79 -25.48
N SER A 43 -16.48 -26.44 -24.31
CA SER A 43 -16.36 -27.91 -24.16
C SER A 43 -16.58 -28.32 -22.71
N ASP A 44 -17.49 -29.29 -22.50
CA ASP A 44 -17.79 -29.93 -21.23
C ASP A 44 -16.56 -30.69 -20.66
N GLU A 45 -15.81 -30.06 -19.77
CA GLU A 45 -14.95 -30.64 -18.70
C GLU A 45 -14.01 -29.54 -18.21
N ASP A 46 -14.54 -28.57 -17.46
CA ASP A 46 -13.70 -27.63 -16.69
C ASP A 46 -13.24 -28.36 -15.43
N GLU A 47 -12.31 -29.29 -15.63
CA GLU A 47 -11.44 -29.79 -14.57
C GLU A 47 -10.79 -28.55 -13.96
N CYS A 48 -11.33 -28.13 -12.81
CA CYS A 48 -10.75 -27.07 -12.02
C CYS A 48 -9.27 -27.42 -11.89
N VAL A 49 -8.41 -26.65 -12.57
CA VAL A 49 -6.97 -26.82 -12.43
C VAL A 49 -6.71 -26.55 -10.96
N GLU A 50 -6.56 -27.63 -10.20
CA GLU A 50 -6.17 -27.60 -8.80
C GLU A 50 -4.77 -27.04 -8.81
N GLU A 51 -4.66 -25.72 -8.70
CA GLU A 51 -3.37 -25.05 -8.60
C GLU A 51 -2.69 -25.62 -7.37
N ASN A 52 -1.67 -26.45 -7.60
CA ASN A 52 -0.90 -27.04 -6.54
C ASN A 52 -0.34 -25.91 -5.66
N PRO A 53 -0.37 -26.06 -4.33
CA PRO A 53 0.20 -25.07 -3.44
C PRO A 53 1.68 -24.85 -3.81
N PRO A 54 2.16 -23.60 -3.72
CA PRO A 54 3.49 -23.24 -4.16
C PRO A 54 4.54 -24.12 -3.51
N THR A 55 5.44 -24.63 -4.34
CA THR A 55 6.49 -25.55 -3.92
C THR A 55 7.52 -24.83 -3.05
N ASN A 56 8.21 -25.61 -2.21
CA ASN A 56 9.31 -25.08 -1.39
C ASN A 56 10.41 -24.37 -2.23
N ALA A 57 10.57 -24.73 -3.50
CA ALA A 57 11.50 -24.09 -4.42
C ALA A 57 11.02 -22.69 -4.83
N GLU A 58 9.75 -22.54 -5.18
CA GLU A 58 9.13 -21.27 -5.54
C GLU A 58 9.09 -20.30 -4.35
N MET A 59 8.79 -20.83 -3.16
CA MET A 59 8.86 -20.05 -1.91
C MET A 59 10.28 -19.53 -1.65
N ARG A 60 11.31 -20.36 -1.83
CA ARG A 60 12.72 -19.94 -1.68
C ARG A 60 13.11 -18.87 -2.69
N GLN A 61 12.72 -19.04 -3.95
CA GLN A 61 13.00 -18.06 -5.00
C GLN A 61 12.36 -16.71 -4.68
N THR A 62 11.12 -16.73 -4.22
CA THR A 62 10.39 -15.53 -3.79
C THR A 62 11.10 -14.84 -2.61
N LEU A 63 11.55 -15.62 -1.62
CA LEU A 63 12.31 -15.12 -0.48
C LEU A 63 13.65 -14.49 -0.89
N ASP A 64 14.36 -15.10 -1.84
CA ASP A 64 15.63 -14.58 -2.34
C ASP A 64 15.45 -13.27 -3.14
N ILE A 65 14.37 -13.15 -3.91
CA ILE A 65 14.00 -11.90 -4.60
C ILE A 65 13.69 -10.80 -3.58
N LEU A 66 12.89 -11.11 -2.56
CA LEU A 66 12.56 -10.17 -1.49
C LEU A 66 13.84 -9.73 -0.76
N LYS A 67 14.68 -10.68 -0.37
CA LYS A 67 15.96 -10.40 0.30
C LYS A 67 16.86 -9.51 -0.54
N ARG A 68 16.97 -9.76 -1.85
CA ARG A 68 17.77 -8.95 -2.76
C ARG A 68 17.22 -7.54 -2.91
N SER A 69 15.90 -7.41 -3.00
CA SER A 69 15.21 -6.12 -3.07
C SER A 69 15.43 -5.30 -1.79
N VAL A 70 15.30 -5.94 -0.63
CA VAL A 70 15.59 -5.35 0.67
C VAL A 70 17.06 -4.98 0.78
N GLN A 71 18.00 -5.84 0.40
CA GLN A 71 19.44 -5.53 0.47
C GLN A 71 19.81 -4.32 -0.38
N HIS A 72 19.37 -4.28 -1.64
CA HIS A 72 19.69 -3.17 -2.56
C HIS A 72 18.99 -1.86 -2.19
N ARG A 73 17.81 -1.91 -1.56
CA ARG A 73 17.04 -0.72 -1.18
C ARG A 73 17.09 -0.40 0.32
N SER A 74 17.85 -1.17 1.11
CA SER A 74 17.82 -1.15 2.59
C SER A 74 18.15 0.22 3.18
N THR A 75 19.09 0.95 2.56
CA THR A 75 19.46 2.31 2.98
C THR A 75 18.27 3.25 2.86
N ASN A 76 17.50 3.14 1.78
CA ASN A 76 16.31 3.96 1.55
C ASN A 76 15.12 3.47 2.38
N PHE A 77 15.02 2.16 2.62
CA PHE A 77 13.95 1.56 3.41
C PHE A 77 14.01 1.98 4.88
N LYS A 78 15.22 1.99 5.46
CA LYS A 78 15.43 2.47 6.83
C LYS A 78 15.07 3.94 6.97
N ASN A 79 15.53 4.77 6.03
CA ASN A 79 15.21 6.19 6.03
C ASN A 79 13.70 6.42 5.87
N HIS A 80 13.04 5.71 4.93
CA HIS A 80 11.60 5.82 4.71
C HIS A 80 10.80 5.43 5.96
N PHE A 81 11.16 4.32 6.59
CA PHE A 81 10.54 3.88 7.85
C PHE A 81 10.75 4.90 8.97
N GLU A 82 11.95 5.46 9.12
CA GLU A 82 12.24 6.49 10.12
C GLU A 82 11.42 7.78 9.88
N TYR A 83 11.28 8.21 8.61
CA TYR A 83 10.43 9.34 8.24
C TYR A 83 8.96 9.08 8.53
N GLU A 84 8.45 7.90 8.20
CA GLU A 84 7.06 7.50 8.48
C GLU A 84 6.78 7.50 9.99
N GLN A 85 7.69 6.94 10.79
CA GLN A 85 7.58 6.97 12.26
C GLN A 85 7.60 8.40 12.81
N TYR A 86 8.42 9.28 12.25
CA TYR A 86 8.47 10.69 12.64
C TYR A 86 7.16 11.41 12.34
N ILE A 87 6.60 11.25 11.14
CA ILE A 87 5.30 11.84 10.75
C ILE A 87 4.19 11.33 11.67
N ASN A 88 4.12 10.02 11.90
CA ASN A 88 3.14 9.42 12.80
C ASN A 88 3.25 9.96 14.23
N LYS A 89 4.46 10.19 14.73
CA LYS A 89 4.70 10.81 16.04
C LYS A 89 4.21 12.26 16.08
N LEU A 90 4.48 13.05 15.04
CA LEU A 90 3.98 14.42 14.94
C LEU A 90 2.44 14.47 14.91
N LEU A 91 1.82 13.62 14.10
CA LEU A 91 0.36 13.54 14.01
C LEU A 91 -0.28 13.16 15.34
N ARG A 92 0.28 12.19 16.07
CA ARG A 92 -0.18 11.83 17.42
C ARG A 92 -0.05 12.99 18.40
N ASN A 93 1.09 13.69 18.39
CA ASN A 93 1.30 14.83 19.28
C ASN A 93 0.36 15.99 18.96
N ASN A 94 0.12 16.28 17.68
CA ASN A 94 -0.84 17.29 17.26
C ASN A 94 -2.28 16.91 17.63
N CYS A 95 -2.66 15.64 17.50
CA CYS A 95 -3.96 15.14 17.93
C CYS A 95 -4.13 15.31 19.46
N LEU A 96 -3.13 14.95 20.25
CA LEU A 96 -3.13 15.17 21.70
C LEU A 96 -3.21 16.66 22.05
N GLN A 97 -2.45 17.51 21.36
CA GLN A 97 -2.48 18.96 21.56
C GLN A 97 -3.85 19.55 21.22
N ALA A 98 -4.49 19.09 20.14
CA ALA A 98 -5.84 19.50 19.76
C ALA A 98 -6.86 19.12 20.84
N THR A 99 -6.81 17.89 21.34
CA THR A 99 -7.68 17.42 22.43
C THR A 99 -7.46 18.22 23.72
N VAL A 100 -6.21 18.55 24.06
CA VAL A 100 -5.90 19.37 25.24
C VAL A 100 -6.41 20.80 25.07
N ASN A 101 -6.21 21.42 23.89
CA ASN A 101 -6.71 22.75 23.58
C ASN A 101 -8.25 22.80 23.63
N GLU A 102 -8.92 21.78 23.13
CA GLU A 102 -10.38 21.63 23.21
C GLU A 102 -10.85 21.54 24.66
N PHE A 103 -10.19 20.73 25.49
CA PHE A 103 -10.48 20.67 26.93
C PHE A 103 -10.36 22.05 27.58
N PHE A 104 -9.26 22.77 27.35
CA PHE A 104 -9.09 24.11 27.91
C PHE A 104 -10.15 25.11 27.40
N ASN A 105 -10.50 25.07 26.11
CA ASN A 105 -11.57 25.91 25.56
C ASN A 105 -12.93 25.60 26.19
N CYS A 106 -13.29 24.32 26.35
CA CYS A 106 -14.55 23.93 26.98
C CYS A 106 -14.65 24.38 28.44
N TYR A 107 -13.55 24.30 29.21
CA TYR A 107 -13.54 24.60 30.64
C TYR A 107 -13.31 26.08 30.98
N PHE A 108 -12.54 26.80 30.18
CA PHE A 108 -12.17 28.20 30.47
C PHE A 108 -12.95 29.21 29.63
N CYS A 109 -13.39 28.89 28.40
CA CYS A 109 -14.19 29.82 27.59
C CYS A 109 -15.70 29.78 27.91
N ASN A 110 -16.23 28.70 28.51
CA ASN A 110 -17.63 28.65 28.98
C ASN A 110 -17.83 29.21 30.40
N LYS A 111 -16.82 29.84 30.99
CA LYS A 111 -16.84 30.37 32.36
C LYS A 111 -16.66 31.89 32.47
N LEU A 112 -16.75 32.60 31.35
CA LEU A 112 -16.92 34.06 31.23
C LEU A 112 -18.27 34.33 30.56
#